data_AF-A0A9D8G700-F1
#
_entry.id   AF-A0A9D8G700-F1
#
_cell.length_a   1.000
_cell.length_b   1.000
_cell.length_c   1.000
_cell.angle_alpha   90.00
_cell.angle_beta   90.00
_cell.angle_gamma   90.00
#
_symmetry.space_group_name_H-M   'P 1'
#
loop_
_entity.id
_entity.type
_entity.pdbx_description
1 polymer ?
#
loop_
_entity_poly.entity_id
_entity_poly.type
_entity_poly.pdbx_seq_one_letter_code
_entity_poly.pdbx_strand_id
1 'polypeptide(L)' 'MKSFAEVIQELPPELRQEVADFARFLLDTKVKRKQTRLRMTWAGGLREFRDKFTSLELQKKALEWRGD' A
#
# COMPACT_ATOMS: atom_id res chain seq x y z
N MET A 1 -9.09 2.46 -38.08
CA MET A 1 -8.58 2.64 -36.71
C MET A 1 -7.50 1.58 -36.52
N LYS A 2 -6.24 1.97 -36.26
CA LYS A 2 -5.15 0.99 -36.10
C LYS A 2 -5.32 0.23 -34.78
N SER A 3 -4.96 -1.05 -34.76
CA SER A 3 -4.97 -1.83 -33.52
C SER A 3 -3.80 -1.42 -32.61
N PHE A 4 -3.94 -1.59 -31.29
CA PHE A 4 -2.86 -1.26 -30.34
C PHE A 4 -1.57 -2.03 -30.65
N ALA A 5 -1.69 -3.27 -31.14
CA ALA A 5 -0.56 -4.09 -31.56
C ALA A 5 0.18 -3.50 -32.77
N GLU A 6 -0.55 -2.98 -33.76
CA GLU A 6 0.05 -2.28 -34.93
C GLU A 6 0.80 -1.02 -34.50
N VAL A 7 0.22 -0.24 -33.58
CA VAL A 7 0.88 0.98 -33.05
C VAL A 7 2.19 0.61 -32.34
N ILE A 8 2.20 -0.44 -31.52
CA ILE A 8 3.44 -0.94 -30.86
C ILE A 8 4.50 -1.36 -31.89
N GLN A 9 4.10 -1.96 -33.01
CA GLN A 9 5.05 -2.35 -34.05
C GLN A 9 5.62 -1.18 -34.84
N GLU A 10 4.93 -0.04 -34.91
CA GLU A 10 5.47 1.18 -35.54
C GLU A 10 6.45 1.94 -34.64
N LEU A 11 6.49 1.63 -33.34
CA LEU A 11 7.38 2.30 -32.37
C LEU A 11 8.84 1.83 -32.51
N PRO A 12 9.81 2.76 -32.39
CA PRO A 12 11.22 2.46 -32.16
C PRO A 12 11.42 1.54 -30.93
N PRO A 13 12.46 0.70 -30.93
CA PRO A 13 12.68 -0.30 -29.87
C PRO A 13 12.81 0.31 -28.47
N GLU A 14 13.34 1.53 -28.35
CA GLU A 14 13.48 2.26 -27.08
C GLU A 14 12.10 2.59 -26.49
N LEU A 15 11.18 3.06 -27.34
CA LEU A 15 9.83 3.44 -26.92
C LEU A 15 8.92 2.22 -26.69
N ARG A 16 9.18 1.10 -27.36
CA ARG A 16 8.50 -0.17 -27.06
C ARG A 16 8.79 -0.65 -25.63
N GLN A 17 10.02 -0.46 -25.17
CA GLN A 17 10.41 -0.81 -23.80
C GLN A 17 9.65 0.05 -22.78
N GLU A 18 9.56 1.35 -23.02
CA GLU A 18 8.81 2.28 -22.15
C GLU A 18 7.32 1.92 -22.08
N VAL A 19 6.70 1.58 -23.21
CA VAL A 19 5.30 1.11 -23.25
C VAL A 19 5.13 -0.20 -22.47
N ALA A 20 6.08 -1.14 -22.59
CA ALA A 20 6.04 -2.40 -21.85
C ALA A 20 6.16 -2.17 -20.33
N ASP A 21 7.04 -1.27 -19.91
CA ASP A 21 7.25 -0.93 -18.51
C ASP A 21 6.04 -0.19 -17.92
N PHE A 22 5.42 0.70 -18.69
CA PHE A 22 4.16 1.34 -18.29
C PHE A 22 3.01 0.34 -18.19
N ALA A 23 2.89 -0.61 -19.12
CA ALA A 23 1.90 -1.67 -19.05
C ALA A 23 2.08 -2.54 -17.79
N ARG A 24 3.33 -2.91 -17.45
CA ARG A 24 3.65 -3.61 -16.20
C ARG A 24 3.27 -2.80 -14.96
N PHE A 25 3.60 -1.50 -14.96
CA PHE A 25 3.23 -0.59 -13.89
C PHE A 25 1.71 -0.53 -13.68
N LEU A 26 0.91 -0.45 -14.75
CA LEU A 26 -0.55 -0.43 -14.65
C LEU A 26 -1.10 -1.74 -14.08
N LEU A 27 -0.56 -2.89 -14.50
CA LEU A 27 -0.95 -4.19 -13.94
C LEU A 27 -0.65 -4.27 -12.44
N ASP A 28 0.52 -3.81 -12.02
CA ASP A 28 0.93 -3.88 -10.62
C ASP A 28 0.22 -2.84 -9.73
N THR A 29 -0.05 -1.65 -10.25
CA THR A 29 -0.59 -0.54 -9.44
C THR A 29 -2.09 -0.34 -9.57
N LYS A 30 -2.71 -0.65 -10.70
CA LYS A 30 -4.14 -0.42 -10.93
C LYS A 30 -4.94 -1.70 -10.86
N VAL A 31 -4.40 -2.81 -11.37
CA VAL A 31 -5.08 -4.11 -11.36
C VAL A 31 -4.84 -4.86 -10.04
N LYS A 32 -3.60 -4.94 -9.56
CA LYS A 32 -3.30 -5.61 -8.28
C LYS A 32 -3.63 -4.81 -7.04
N ARG A 33 -3.97 -3.51 -7.15
CA ARG A 33 -4.55 -2.76 -6.01
C ARG A 33 -5.97 -3.27 -5.74
N LYS A 34 -6.09 -4.50 -5.22
CA LYS A 34 -7.13 -4.80 -4.25
C LYS A 34 -6.86 -3.85 -3.09
N GLN A 35 -7.56 -2.72 -3.06
CA GLN A 35 -7.78 -1.98 -1.82
C GLN A 35 -8.45 -2.96 -0.85
N THR A 36 -7.63 -3.77 -0.17
CA THR A 36 -8.11 -4.46 1.01
C THR A 36 -8.35 -3.35 2.00
N ARG A 37 -9.63 -3.16 2.37
CA ARG A 37 -9.96 -2.26 3.47
C ARG A 37 -9.01 -2.59 4.62
N LEU A 38 -8.35 -1.56 5.17
CA LEU A 38 -7.56 -1.68 6.38
C LEU A 38 -8.41 -2.45 7.38
N ARG A 39 -7.97 -3.67 7.74
CA ARG A 39 -8.81 -4.56 8.55
C ARG A 39 -9.06 -4.01 9.95
N MET A 40 -8.24 -3.03 10.38
CA MET A 40 -8.31 -2.35 11.69
C MET A 40 -8.52 -3.35 12.84
N THR A 41 -7.96 -4.56 12.74
CA THR A 41 -8.16 -5.62 13.74
C THR A 41 -7.56 -5.27 15.11
N TRP A 42 -6.66 -4.30 15.12
CA TRP A 42 -6.08 -3.72 16.34
C TRP A 42 -6.97 -2.65 16.97
N ALA A 43 -7.92 -2.07 16.24
CA ALA A 43 -8.77 -1.00 16.75
C ALA A 43 -9.66 -1.54 17.87
N GLY A 44 -9.54 -0.95 19.06
CA GLY A 44 -10.26 -1.40 20.26
C GLY A 44 -9.62 -2.59 20.99
N GLY A 45 -8.46 -3.08 20.57
CA GLY A 45 -7.77 -4.22 21.21
C GLY A 45 -7.36 -3.99 22.67
N LEU A 46 -7.31 -2.73 23.14
CA LEU A 46 -6.99 -2.39 24.53
C LEU A 46 -8.22 -1.98 25.36
N ARG A 47 -9.44 -2.27 24.88
CA ARG A 47 -10.68 -1.81 25.55
C ARG A 47 -10.81 -2.33 26.99
N GLU A 48 -10.37 -3.57 27.25
CA GLU A 48 -10.40 -4.20 28.57
C GLU A 48 -9.46 -3.55 29.60
N PHE A 49 -8.51 -2.74 29.14
CA PHE A 49 -7.52 -2.05 29.96
C PHE A 49 -7.91 -0.60 30.27
N ARG A 50 -9.06 -0.12 29.74
CA ARG A 50 -9.53 1.26 29.91
C ARG A 50 -9.62 1.70 31.37
N ASP A 51 -10.11 0.81 32.23
CA ASP A 51 -10.31 1.11 33.65
C ASP A 51 -9.08 0.74 34.51
N LYS A 52 -8.08 0.08 33.89
CA LYS A 52 -6.84 -0.37 34.56
C LYS A 52 -5.68 0.59 34.36
N PHE A 53 -5.68 1.33 33.25
CA PHE A 53 -4.61 2.25 32.92
C PHE A 53 -5.17 3.57 32.41
N THR A 54 -4.63 4.64 32.94
CA THR A 54 -4.81 5.99 32.41
C THR A 54 -3.97 6.19 31.14
N SER A 55 -4.36 7.14 30.30
CA SER A 55 -3.59 7.49 29.10
C SER A 55 -2.14 7.84 29.40
N LEU A 56 -1.88 8.45 30.56
CA LEU A 56 -0.53 8.85 31.00
C LEU A 56 0.35 7.64 31.35
N GLU A 57 -0.22 6.61 32.00
CA GLU A 57 0.52 5.39 32.34
C GLU A 57 0.87 4.58 31.10
N LEU A 58 -0.04 4.50 30.13
CA LEU A 58 0.23 3.87 28.84
C LEU A 58 1.33 4.61 28.07
N GLN A 59 1.33 5.95 28.11
CA GLN A 59 2.38 6.75 27.50
C GLN A 59 3.76 6.49 28.14
N LYS A 60 3.82 6.45 29.48
CA LYS A 60 5.07 6.15 30.20
C LYS A 60 5.61 4.75 29.85
N LYS A 61 4.75 3.74 29.87
CA LYS A 61 5.13 2.37 29.45
C LYS A 61 5.60 2.30 28.00
N ALA A 62 4.97 3.07 27.11
CA ALA A 62 5.39 3.13 25.71
C ALA A 62 6.78 3.74 25.53
N LEU A 63 7.15 4.73 26.34
CA LEU A 63 8.51 5.30 26.36
C LEU A 63 9.53 4.28 26.90
N GLU A 64 9.21 3.63 28.03
CA GLU A 64 10.04 2.55 28.61
C GLU A 64 10.30 1.42 27.61
N TRP A 65 9.29 1.00 26.84
CA TRP A 65 9.43 -0.05 25.82
C TRP A 65 10.21 0.37 24.57
N ARG A 66 10.23 1.66 24.25
CA ARG A 66 11.04 2.20 23.16
C ARG A 66 12.51 2.33 23.53
N GLY A 67 12.84 2.21 24.81
CA GLY A 67 14.21 2.31 25.32
C GLY A 67 14.74 3.75 25.33
N ASP A 68 13.85 4.74 25.32
CA ASP A 68 14.19 6.15 25.56
C ASP A 68 14.51 6.39 27.06
#